data_AF-A0A1G7RRY9-F1
#
_entry.id   AF-A0A1G7RRY9-F1
#
_cell.length_a   1.000
_cell.length_b   1.000
_cell.length_c   1.000
_cell.angle_alpha   90.00
_cell.angle_beta   90.00
_cell.angle_gamma   90.00
#
_symmetry.space_group_name_H-M   'P 1'
#
loop_
_entity.id
_entity.type
_entity.pdbx_description
1 polymer ?
#
loop_
_entity_poly.entity_id
_entity_poly.type
_entity_poly.pdbx_seq_one_letter_code
_entity_poly.pdbx_strand_id
1 'polypeptide(L)'
;MLDVKAIPANVERASRIDWGVPIDAYLTEAARVGDRVTATLFLDFAGVIGNGETVVTPPLRKITSRGDLQLVQSACGHDHYIIVSECG
;
A
#
# COMPACT_ATOMS: atom_id res chain seq x y z
N MET A 1 10.56 12.82 -19.42
CA MET A 1 11.04 11.73 -18.55
C MET A 1 10.14 11.77 -17.33
N LEU A 2 9.20 10.82 -17.19
CA LEU A 2 8.26 10.85 -16.06
C LEU A 2 9.07 10.78 -14.78
N ASP A 3 8.80 11.69 -13.84
CA ASP A 3 9.40 11.74 -12.51
C ASP A 3 9.12 10.40 -11.80
N VAL A 4 10.05 9.45 -11.88
CA VAL A 4 9.97 8.23 -11.08
C VAL A 4 10.38 8.63 -9.67
N LYS A 5 9.39 8.90 -8.81
CA LYS A 5 9.66 9.20 -7.40
C LYS A 5 10.44 8.03 -6.81
N ALA A 6 11.58 8.33 -6.19
CA ALA A 6 12.43 7.32 -5.56
C ALA A 6 11.63 6.49 -4.54
N ILE A 7 11.86 5.18 -4.53
CA ILE A 7 11.19 4.28 -3.59
C ILE A 7 11.68 4.60 -2.17
N PRO A 8 10.79 4.89 -1.22
CA PRO A 8 11.17 5.13 0.16
C PRO A 8 11.79 3.89 0.82
N ALA A 9 12.78 4.08 1.69
CA ALA A 9 13.49 2.96 2.34
C ALA A 9 12.57 2.06 3.19
N ASN A 10 11.50 2.61 3.77
CA ASN A 10 10.48 1.83 4.48
C ASN A 10 9.64 0.95 3.53
N VAL A 11 9.33 1.43 2.32
CA VAL A 11 8.69 0.63 1.26
C VAL A 11 9.61 -0.49 0.80
N GLU A 12 10.89 -0.20 0.55
CA GLU A 12 11.87 -1.25 0.18
C GLU A 12 12.05 -2.31 1.27
N ARG A 13 11.98 -1.92 2.55
CA ARG A 13 12.04 -2.87 3.66
C ARG A 13 10.78 -3.72 3.73
N ALA A 14 9.61 -3.12 3.54
CA ALA A 14 8.33 -3.82 3.54
C ALA A 14 8.24 -4.82 2.37
N SER A 15 8.80 -4.50 1.21
CA SER A 15 8.75 -5.36 0.02
C SER A 15 9.65 -6.59 0.08
N ARG A 16 10.61 -6.62 1.01
CA ARG A 16 11.44 -7.80 1.30
C ARG A 16 10.79 -8.81 2.24
N ILE A 17 9.61 -8.48 2.79
CA ILE A 17 8.90 -9.37 3.71
C ILE A 17 8.00 -10.30 2.88
N ASP A 18 8.13 -11.61 3.11
CA ASP A 18 7.18 -12.57 2.57
C ASP A 18 5.87 -12.52 3.35
N TRP A 19 4.83 -11.99 2.71
CA TRP A 19 3.48 -11.88 3.26
C TRP A 19 2.61 -13.13 3.01
N GLY A 20 3.10 -14.09 2.22
CA GLY A 20 2.36 -15.30 1.84
C GLY A 20 1.24 -15.08 0.81
N VAL A 21 1.09 -13.85 0.30
CA VAL A 21 0.16 -13.46 -0.76
C VAL A 21 0.83 -12.45 -1.70
N PRO A 22 0.42 -12.37 -2.98
CA PRO A 22 0.81 -11.28 -3.86
C PRO A 22 0.38 -9.95 -3.26
N ILE A 23 1.25 -8.94 -3.34
CA ILE A 23 0.96 -7.58 -2.87
C ILE A 23 0.79 -6.70 -4.10
N ASP A 24 -0.38 -6.08 -4.22
CA ASP A 24 -0.71 -5.20 -5.33
C ASP A 24 -0.01 -3.85 -5.21
N ALA A 25 0.15 -3.33 -3.99
CA ALA A 25 0.88 -2.08 -3.75
C ALA A 25 1.24 -1.83 -2.28
N TYR A 26 2.16 -0.88 -2.09
CA TYR A 26 2.61 -0.38 -0.79
C TYR A 26 2.15 1.07 -0.62
N LEU A 27 1.49 1.33 0.50
CA LEU A 27 0.80 2.59 0.79
C LEU A 27 1.53 3.33 1.90
N THR A 28 1.99 4.54 1.63
CA THR A 28 2.58 5.45 2.62
C THR A 28 1.65 6.64 2.87
N GLU A 29 1.81 7.30 4.01
CA GLU A 29 1.02 8.50 4.36
C GLU A 29 -0.49 8.21 4.32
N ALA A 30 -0.86 6.98 4.71
CA ALA A 30 -2.22 6.48 4.65
C ALA A 30 -3.13 7.22 5.63
N ALA A 31 -4.16 7.90 5.13
CA ALA A 31 -5.21 8.49 5.95
C ALA A 31 -6.52 7.75 5.73
N ARG A 32 -7.19 7.38 6.84
CA ARG A 32 -8.48 6.67 6.79
C ARG A 32 -9.62 7.65 6.55
N VAL A 33 -10.49 7.31 5.60
CA VAL A 33 -11.72 8.03 5.29
C VAL A 33 -12.85 7.01 5.27
N GLY A 34 -13.48 6.82 6.44
CA GLY A 34 -14.46 5.75 6.63
C GLY A 34 -13.82 4.36 6.50
N ASP A 35 -14.30 3.58 5.53
CA ASP A 35 -13.81 2.24 5.21
C ASP A 35 -12.70 2.21 4.15
N ARG A 36 -12.33 3.38 3.60
CA ARG A 36 -11.30 3.54 2.57
C ARG A 36 -10.06 4.22 3.14
N VAL A 37 -8.99 4.16 2.35
CA VAL A 37 -7.74 4.84 2.65
C VAL A 37 -7.35 5.72 1.45
N THR A 38 -6.94 6.95 1.72
CA THR A 38 -6.15 7.74 0.78
C THR A 38 -4.68 7.59 1.15
N ALA A 39 -3.81 7.33 0.18
CA ALA A 39 -2.40 7.10 0.43
C ALA A 39 -1.54 7.42 -0.79
N THR A 40 -0.24 7.57 -0.59
CA THR A 40 0.73 7.56 -1.68
C THR A 40 1.12 6.11 -1.99
N LEU A 41 1.00 5.73 -3.27
CA LEU A 41 1.23 4.37 -3.74
C LEU A 41 2.64 4.18 -4.28
N PHE A 42 3.22 3.01 -3.99
CA PHE A 42 4.49 2.55 -4.53
C PHE A 42 4.43 1.08 -4.91
N LEU A 43 5.25 0.72 -5.90
CA LEU A 43 5.44 -0.63 -6.42
C LEU A 43 4.12 -1.29 -6.84
N ASP A 44 3.35 -0.59 -7.69
CA ASP A 44 2.13 -1.13 -8.30
C ASP A 44 2.43 -2.42 -9.06
N PHE A 45 1.76 -3.50 -8.69
CA PHE A 45 1.93 -4.80 -9.32
C PHE A 45 1.42 -4.82 -10.76
N ALA A 46 0.37 -4.05 -11.07
CA ALA A 46 -0.19 -3.96 -12.41
C ALA A 46 0.64 -3.07 -13.37
N GLY A 47 1.53 -2.22 -12.83
CA GLY A 47 2.31 -1.25 -13.60
C GLY A 47 1.48 -0.12 -14.22
N VAL A 48 0.28 0.12 -13.71
CA VAL A 48 -0.66 1.15 -14.18
C VAL A 48 -0.46 2.47 -13.43
N ILE A 49 -0.14 2.40 -12.13
CA ILE A 49 0.01 3.58 -11.27
C ILE A 49 1.48 3.87 -11.01
N GLY A 50 1.91 5.11 -11.24
CA GLY A 50 3.29 5.52 -11.01
C GLY A 50 3.66 5.59 -9.53
N ASN A 51 4.94 5.33 -9.22
CA ASN A 51 5.47 5.50 -7.87
C ASN A 51 5.29 6.94 -7.40
N GLY A 52 4.72 7.12 -6.21
CA GLY A 52 4.52 8.42 -5.61
C GLY A 52 3.19 9.09 -5.93
N GLU A 53 2.30 8.42 -6.68
CA GLU A 53 0.95 8.92 -6.95
C GLU A 53 0.03 8.73 -5.75
N THR A 54 -0.89 9.68 -5.56
CA THR A 54 -1.93 9.61 -4.52
C THR A 54 -3.12 8.82 -5.04
N VAL A 55 -3.54 7.81 -4.30
CA VAL A 55 -4.66 6.93 -4.65
C VAL A 55 -5.70 6.92 -3.54
N VAL A 56 -6.93 6.61 -3.93
CA VAL A 56 -8.00 6.24 -3.01
C VAL A 56 -8.30 4.76 -3.22
N THR A 57 -8.17 3.97 -2.17
CA THR A 57 -8.40 2.53 -2.24
C THR A 57 -9.90 2.21 -2.28
N PRO A 58 -10.29 1.02 -2.75
CA PRO A 58 -11.54 0.40 -2.37
C PRO A 58 -11.66 0.26 -0.84
N PRO A 59 -12.85 -0.07 -0.29
CA PRO A 59 -12.99 -0.42 1.11
C PRO A 59 -12.01 -1.52 1.51
N LEU A 60 -11.29 -1.32 2.61
CA LEU A 60 -10.23 -2.23 3.06
C LEU A 60 -10.60 -2.91 4.39
N ARG A 61 -10.25 -4.18 4.50
CA ARG A 61 -10.24 -4.92 5.77
C ARG A 61 -8.80 -5.25 6.18
N LYS A 62 -8.53 -5.18 7.47
CA LYS A 62 -7.23 -5.59 8.02
C LYS A 62 -7.16 -7.12 8.11
N ILE A 63 -6.08 -7.70 7.61
CA ILE A 63 -5.83 -9.15 7.68
C ILE A 63 -4.88 -9.45 8.83
N THR A 64 -3.73 -8.78 8.87
CA THR A 64 -2.73 -8.96 9.95
C THR A 64 -1.79 -7.77 10.05
N SER A 65 -0.93 -7.76 11.07
CA SER A 65 0.14 -6.78 11.25
C SER A 65 1.47 -7.47 11.51
N ARG A 66 2.56 -6.84 11.05
CA ARG A 66 3.93 -7.21 11.39
C ARG A 66 4.69 -5.95 11.78
N GLY A 67 4.85 -5.73 13.09
CA GLY A 67 5.30 -4.44 13.61
C GLY A 67 4.34 -3.33 13.20
N ASP A 68 4.88 -2.25 12.64
CA ASP A 68 4.10 -1.09 12.19
C ASP A 68 3.44 -1.29 10.82
N LEU A 69 3.76 -2.39 10.12
CA LEU A 69 3.20 -2.70 8.81
C LEU A 69 1.86 -3.43 8.95
N GLN A 70 0.90 -3.09 8.11
CA GLN A 70 -0.42 -3.75 8.08
C GLN A 70 -0.67 -4.38 6.71
N LEU A 71 -0.96 -5.68 6.69
CA LEU A 71 -1.53 -6.32 5.52
C LEU A 71 -3.04 -6.09 5.55
N VAL A 72 -3.53 -5.45 4.51
CA VAL A 72 -4.95 -5.17 4.30
C VAL A 72 -5.38 -5.74 2.97
N GLN A 73 -6.67 -5.97 2.83
CA GLN A 73 -7.26 -6.54 1.64
C GLN A 73 -8.49 -5.74 1.24
N SER A 74 -8.72 -5.58 -0.06
CA SER A 74 -9.98 -5.03 -0.57
C SER A 74 -11.17 -5.88 -0.11
N ALA A 75 -12.33 -5.25 0.08
CA ALA A 75 -13.53 -5.94 0.55
C ALA A 75 -14.02 -7.04 -0.42
N CYS A 76 -13.70 -6.93 -1.71
CA CYS A 76 -13.92 -8.00 -2.70
C CYS A 76 -12.94 -9.18 -2.55
N GLY A 77 -11.88 -9.04 -1.75
CA GLY A 77 -10.95 -10.12 -1.43
C GLY A 77 -9.87 -10.39 -2.49
N HIS A 78 -9.77 -9.54 -3.51
CA HIS A 78 -8.87 -9.77 -4.64
C HIS A 78 -7.53 -9.06 -4.45
N ASP A 79 -7.56 -7.85 -3.91
CA ASP A 79 -6.40 -6.96 -3.88
C ASP A 79 -5.83 -6.88 -2.48
N HIS A 80 -4.52 -7.00 -2.35
CA HIS A 80 -3.78 -6.92 -1.09
C HIS A 80 -2.84 -5.73 -1.11
N TYR A 81 -2.87 -4.95 -0.03
CA TYR A 81 -2.01 -3.79 0.12
C TYR A 81 -1.25 -3.87 1.42
N ILE A 82 -0.07 -3.26 1.46
CA ILE A 82 0.67 -3.04 2.69
C ILE A 82 0.57 -1.56 3.06
N ILE A 83 -0.04 -1.27 4.21
CA ILE A 83 0.08 0.05 4.82
C ILE A 83 1.44 0.11 5.53
N VAL A 84 2.30 0.98 5.02
CA VAL A 84 3.68 1.19 5.50
C VAL A 84 3.76 2.31 6.53
N SER A 85 2.93 3.35 6.37
CA SER A 85 2.76 4.42 7.36
C SER A 85 1.36 5.02 7.26
N GLU A 86 0.79 5.40 8.40
CA GLU A 86 -0.47 6.14 8.48
C GLU A 86 -0.21 7.61 8.86
N CYS A 87 -1.01 8.53 8.31
CA CYS A 87 -1.10 9.91 8.79
C CYS A 87 -2.06 9.94 9.98
N GLY A 88 -1.55 10.37 11.14
CA GLY A 88 -2.30 10.49 12.39
C GLY A 88 -3.14 11.75 12.46
#